data_AF-A0A2D8XGI8-F1
#
_entry.id   AF-A0A2D8XGI8-F1
#
_cell.length_a   1.000
_cell.length_b   1.000
_cell.length_c   1.000
_cell.angle_alpha   90.00
_cell.angle_beta   90.00
_cell.angle_gamma   90.00
#
_symmetry.space_group_name_H-M   'P 1'
#
loop_
_entity.id
_entity.type
_entity.pdbx_description
1 polymer ?
#
loop_
_entity_poly.entity_id
_entity_poly.type
_entity_poly.pdbx_seq_one_letter_code
_entity_poly.pdbx_strand_id
1 'polypeptide(L)'
;MKRLMAALLTFLATPALADFNTTPMAPPPQDIIDRALDDPDCFLPENLDTSDMWVGATLSANARLHLVPCQLAAYNMAVKILLERRDDESDISTWDTLSFARYSDELGWSASDTLINADIDTKTGRLTEFVKGRGVGDCGSIGSWVWTGYDFAMTEYAYEGECQGRLPEKWPVIYKRASAPESARTPDPVLDNPDAPAQGADCSVAPFCENRRYFKDFLVSCRQPRDDGSRYCSANTYVHDTEAPAGYDYQLRVSRERRDAPLRISFIAVFEMMDRSKPITITVDGERIAVLQPNEIETPHAVNDYFIGPQEKTNQLVEAMRAGSEIVFAYRSEYGQDLTVPLSLSGLTASLLWMQENAGN
;
A
#
# COMPACT_ATOMS: atom_id res chain seq x y z
N MET A 1 -3.84 -16.51 -63.87
CA MET A 1 -2.79 -16.24 -62.87
C MET A 1 -3.45 -15.63 -61.64
N LYS A 2 -3.59 -16.40 -60.55
CA LYS A 2 -4.13 -15.94 -59.27
C LYS A 2 -3.02 -15.17 -58.54
N ARG A 3 -3.24 -13.91 -58.18
CA ARG A 3 -2.33 -13.17 -57.28
C ARG A 3 -2.77 -13.43 -55.84
N LEU A 4 -1.96 -14.19 -55.10
CA LEU A 4 -2.05 -14.26 -53.63
C LEU A 4 -1.48 -12.96 -53.05
N MET A 5 -2.27 -12.22 -52.28
CA MET A 5 -1.75 -11.23 -51.32
C MET A 5 -1.44 -11.98 -50.03
N ALA A 6 -0.15 -12.06 -49.68
CA ALA A 6 0.27 -12.45 -48.35
C ALA A 6 0.18 -11.21 -47.44
N ALA A 7 -0.69 -11.27 -46.43
CA ALA A 7 -0.72 -10.27 -45.37
C ALA A 7 0.40 -10.58 -44.38
N LEU A 8 1.35 -9.65 -44.25
CA LEU A 8 2.41 -9.71 -43.25
C LEU A 8 1.82 -9.23 -41.92
N LEU A 9 1.54 -10.14 -40.99
CA LEU A 9 1.22 -9.78 -39.59
C LEU A 9 2.54 -9.46 -38.88
N THR A 10 2.82 -8.18 -38.66
CA THR A 10 3.82 -7.73 -37.69
C THR A 10 3.24 -7.82 -36.29
N PHE A 11 3.69 -8.81 -35.51
CA PHE A 11 3.52 -8.82 -34.05
C PHE A 11 4.41 -7.71 -33.46
N LEU A 12 3.81 -6.63 -32.99
CA LEU A 12 4.48 -5.69 -32.09
C LEU A 12 4.48 -6.33 -30.70
N ALA A 13 5.57 -7.01 -30.35
CA ALA A 13 5.84 -7.31 -28.95
C ALA A 13 6.16 -5.98 -28.26
N THR A 14 5.28 -5.51 -27.39
CA THR A 14 5.62 -4.45 -26.43
C THR A 14 6.78 -4.97 -25.58
N PRO A 15 7.89 -4.23 -25.44
CA PRO A 15 8.92 -4.62 -24.50
C PRO A 15 8.27 -4.62 -23.12
N ALA A 16 8.30 -5.76 -22.42
CA ALA A 16 8.00 -5.79 -21.00
C ALA A 16 9.00 -4.84 -20.34
N LEU A 17 8.51 -3.74 -19.78
CA LEU A 17 9.35 -2.79 -19.08
C LEU A 17 10.03 -3.52 -17.92
N ALA A 18 11.34 -3.32 -17.77
CA ALA A 18 12.16 -4.06 -16.82
C ALA A 18 11.87 -3.58 -15.38
N ASP A 19 11.07 -4.35 -14.67
CA ASP A 19 10.86 -4.20 -13.23
C ASP A 19 12.13 -4.61 -12.44
N PHE A 20 12.11 -4.41 -11.13
CA PHE A 20 13.23 -4.79 -10.25
C PHE A 20 13.34 -6.30 -10.01
N ASN A 21 12.40 -7.11 -10.49
CA ASN A 21 12.52 -8.57 -10.46
C ASN A 21 13.52 -9.05 -11.52
N THR A 22 13.60 -8.34 -12.65
CA THR A 22 14.46 -8.70 -13.77
C THR A 22 15.73 -7.85 -13.87
N THR A 23 15.72 -6.65 -13.27
CA THR A 23 16.91 -5.80 -13.16
C THR A 23 17.79 -6.29 -11.99
N PRO A 24 19.11 -6.43 -12.12
CA PRO A 24 19.98 -6.68 -10.96
C PRO A 24 19.99 -5.53 -9.96
N MET A 25 20.22 -5.82 -8.68
CA MET A 25 20.45 -4.81 -7.64
C MET A 25 21.79 -4.09 -7.91
N ALA A 26 21.77 -2.76 -7.90
CA ALA A 26 22.92 -1.91 -8.17
C ALA A 26 22.92 -0.69 -7.22
N PRO A 27 24.09 -0.11 -6.90
CA PRO A 27 24.16 1.07 -6.06
C PRO A 27 23.44 2.26 -6.72
N PRO A 28 22.97 3.25 -5.92
CA PRO A 28 22.37 4.45 -6.47
C PRO A 28 23.32 5.19 -7.43
N PRO A 29 22.80 5.90 -8.45
CA PRO A 29 23.60 6.79 -9.27
C PRO A 29 24.38 7.79 -8.43
N GLN A 30 25.59 8.16 -8.88
CA GLN A 30 26.48 9.01 -8.08
C GLN A 30 25.87 10.37 -7.74
N ASP A 31 25.11 10.99 -8.64
CA ASP A 31 24.45 12.28 -8.39
C ASP A 31 23.35 12.19 -7.31
N ILE A 32 22.75 11.00 -7.12
CA ILE A 32 21.81 10.73 -6.04
C ILE A 32 22.56 10.56 -4.72
N ILE A 33 23.70 9.86 -4.74
CA ILE A 33 24.59 9.71 -3.56
C ILE A 33 25.09 11.09 -3.13
N ASP A 34 25.65 11.87 -4.05
CA ASP A 34 26.21 13.19 -3.77
C ASP A 34 25.16 14.13 -3.17
N ARG A 35 23.91 14.09 -3.68
CA ARG A 35 22.80 14.86 -3.12
C ARG A 35 22.41 14.41 -1.72
N ALA A 36 22.38 13.10 -1.46
CA ALA A 36 22.04 12.57 -0.15
C ALA A 36 23.14 12.84 0.90
N LEU A 37 24.40 12.97 0.46
CA LEU A 37 25.56 13.23 1.29
C LEU A 37 25.95 14.71 1.36
N ASP A 38 25.28 15.60 0.62
CA ASP A 38 25.35 17.06 0.79
C ASP A 38 24.61 17.49 2.07
N ASP A 39 25.08 16.94 3.19
CA ASP A 39 24.57 17.13 4.54
C ASP A 39 25.78 17.38 5.47
N PRO A 40 25.83 18.50 6.22
CA PRO A 40 26.92 18.79 7.15
C PRO A 40 27.12 17.71 8.24
N ASP A 41 26.09 16.92 8.54
CA ASP A 41 26.18 15.81 9.51
C ASP A 41 26.72 14.52 8.89
N CYS A 42 26.88 14.45 7.55
CA CYS A 42 27.57 13.36 6.87
C CYS A 42 29.06 13.68 6.68
N PHE A 43 29.91 12.82 7.22
CA PHE A 43 31.35 12.90 7.07
C PHE A 43 31.97 11.51 7.01
N LEU A 44 32.37 11.12 5.80
CA LEU A 44 33.15 9.94 5.54
C LEU A 44 34.62 10.31 5.28
N PRO A 45 35.57 9.42 5.59
CA PRO A 45 36.95 9.59 5.14
C PRO A 45 37.00 9.69 3.61
N GLU A 46 37.76 10.64 3.05
CA GLU A 46 37.85 10.89 1.59
C GLU A 46 38.23 9.66 0.74
N ASN A 47 38.86 8.65 1.34
CA ASN A 47 39.31 7.43 0.66
C ASN A 47 38.39 6.22 0.89
N LEU A 48 37.22 6.42 1.49
CA LEU A 48 36.25 5.35 1.71
C LEU A 48 35.36 5.20 0.48
N ASP A 49 35.43 4.05 -0.20
CA ASP A 49 34.50 3.74 -1.27
C ASP A 49 33.14 3.34 -0.67
N THR A 50 32.15 4.22 -0.82
CA THR A 50 30.79 3.98 -0.32
C THR A 50 30.10 2.81 -1.00
N SER A 51 30.53 2.44 -2.21
CA SER A 51 29.93 1.33 -2.95
C SER A 51 30.25 -0.04 -2.34
N ASP A 52 31.41 -0.17 -1.67
CA ASP A 52 31.81 -1.40 -0.97
C ASP A 52 31.07 -1.60 0.36
N MET A 53 30.50 -0.53 0.92
CA MET A 53 29.79 -0.53 2.21
C MET A 53 28.28 -0.30 2.07
N TRP A 54 27.81 -0.11 0.84
CA TRP A 54 26.40 0.03 0.52
C TRP A 54 25.66 -1.30 0.71
N VAL A 55 24.46 -1.21 1.27
CA VAL A 55 23.53 -2.34 1.36
C VAL A 55 22.28 -2.02 0.56
N GLY A 56 21.95 -2.90 -0.39
CA GLY A 56 20.74 -2.84 -1.20
C GLY A 56 19.74 -3.93 -0.84
N ALA A 57 18.46 -3.62 -0.86
CA ALA A 57 17.37 -4.58 -0.68
C ALA A 57 16.24 -4.34 -1.68
N THR A 58 15.86 -5.36 -2.45
CA THR A 58 14.65 -5.30 -3.28
C THR A 58 13.44 -5.54 -2.39
N LEU A 59 12.57 -4.55 -2.27
CA LEU A 59 11.39 -4.60 -1.39
C LEU A 59 10.13 -5.05 -2.15
N SER A 60 10.07 -4.77 -3.46
CA SER A 60 9.02 -5.21 -4.38
C SER A 60 9.51 -5.13 -5.83
N ALA A 61 8.66 -5.48 -6.80
CA ALA A 61 8.94 -5.33 -8.23
C ALA A 61 9.26 -3.87 -8.64
N ASN A 62 8.86 -2.89 -7.83
CA ASN A 62 8.96 -1.46 -8.15
C ASN A 62 9.58 -0.61 -7.03
N ALA A 63 10.10 -1.22 -5.95
CA ALA A 63 10.80 -0.50 -4.89
C ALA A 63 12.07 -1.21 -4.42
N ARG A 64 13.13 -0.42 -4.22
CA ARG A 64 14.39 -0.86 -3.59
C ARG A 64 14.83 0.10 -2.49
N LEU A 65 15.42 -0.47 -1.45
CA LEU A 65 16.05 0.27 -0.37
C LEU A 65 17.57 0.28 -0.56
N HIS A 66 18.18 1.42 -0.30
CA HIS A 66 19.63 1.59 -0.34
C HIS A 66 20.08 2.25 0.96
N LEU A 67 20.93 1.56 1.72
CA LEU A 67 21.61 2.10 2.89
C LEU A 67 22.96 2.62 2.43
N VAL A 68 23.11 3.94 2.39
CA VAL A 68 24.32 4.62 1.94
C VAL A 68 25.08 5.12 3.17
N PRO A 69 26.33 4.70 3.40
CA PRO A 69 27.14 5.22 4.50
C PRO A 69 27.20 6.74 4.48
N CYS A 70 27.04 7.36 5.65
CA CYS A 70 27.05 8.81 5.85
C CYS A 70 28.10 9.21 6.90
N GLN A 71 28.28 8.40 7.94
CA GLN A 71 29.27 8.67 8.98
C GLN A 71 29.83 7.38 9.58
N LEU A 72 31.15 7.37 9.85
CA LEU A 72 31.81 6.30 10.60
C LEU A 72 32.37 6.83 11.93
N ALA A 73 31.81 6.35 13.04
CA ALA A 73 32.31 6.61 14.38
C ALA A 73 32.86 5.31 15.02
N ALA A 74 33.46 5.43 16.20
CA ALA A 74 34.19 4.33 16.85
C ALA A 74 33.37 3.03 17.05
N TYR A 75 32.06 3.14 17.22
CA TYR A 75 31.17 2.00 17.47
C TYR A 75 29.78 2.15 16.81
N ASN A 76 29.59 3.20 16.02
CA ASN A 76 28.35 3.54 15.32
C ASN A 76 28.66 3.92 13.88
N MET A 77 27.85 3.44 12.95
CA MET A 77 27.85 3.87 11.55
C MET A 77 26.49 4.50 11.24
N ALA A 78 26.47 5.75 10.80
CA ALA A 78 25.25 6.37 10.28
C ALA A 78 25.11 6.09 8.79
N VAL A 79 23.90 5.79 8.34
CA VAL A 79 23.56 5.61 6.93
C VAL A 79 22.38 6.49 6.56
N LYS A 80 22.37 7.03 5.33
CA LYS A 80 21.18 7.57 4.67
C LYS A 80 20.37 6.40 4.12
N ILE A 81 19.04 6.51 4.21
CA ILE A 81 18.12 5.51 3.67
C ILE A 81 17.47 6.08 2.43
N LEU A 82 17.85 5.57 1.26
CA LEU A 82 17.29 5.99 -0.02
C LEU A 82 16.30 4.94 -0.52
N LEU A 83 15.13 5.41 -0.95
CA LEU A 83 14.09 4.61 -1.56
C LEU A 83 14.08 4.87 -3.06
N GLU A 84 14.46 3.86 -3.83
CA GLU A 84 14.36 3.85 -5.29
C GLU A 84 12.98 3.32 -5.69
N ARG A 85 12.27 4.03 -6.57
CA ARG A 85 10.97 3.58 -7.11
C ARG A 85 10.91 3.69 -8.62
N ARG A 86 10.25 2.74 -9.27
CA ARG A 86 9.89 2.81 -10.70
C ARG A 86 8.38 2.80 -10.88
N ASP A 87 7.92 3.53 -11.87
CA ASP A 87 6.54 3.43 -12.33
C ASP A 87 6.42 2.27 -13.33
N ASP A 88 5.28 1.58 -13.36
CA ASP A 88 5.09 0.40 -14.23
C ASP A 88 5.19 0.71 -15.74
N GLU A 89 5.17 1.99 -16.11
CA GLU A 89 5.27 2.49 -17.48
C GLU A 89 6.67 3.01 -17.85
N SER A 90 7.64 2.96 -16.93
CA SER A 90 9.00 3.48 -17.15
C SER A 90 10.07 2.70 -16.39
N ASP A 91 11.23 2.51 -17.03
CA ASP A 91 12.44 2.02 -16.37
C ASP A 91 13.21 3.12 -15.62
N ILE A 92 12.68 4.35 -15.61
CA ILE A 92 13.27 5.50 -14.93
C ILE A 92 12.96 5.42 -13.43
N SER A 93 14.01 5.42 -12.62
CA SER A 93 13.89 5.43 -11.17
C SER A 93 13.72 6.85 -10.62
N THR A 94 12.83 6.98 -9.64
CA THR A 94 12.72 8.12 -8.72
C THR A 94 13.37 7.76 -7.39
N TRP A 95 13.82 8.78 -6.65
CA TRP A 95 14.66 8.59 -5.45
C TRP A 95 14.21 9.53 -4.33
N ASP A 96 13.87 8.94 -3.18
CA ASP A 96 13.50 9.67 -1.97
C ASP A 96 14.48 9.34 -0.83
N THR A 97 14.84 10.34 -0.01
CA THR A 97 15.54 10.09 1.27
C THR A 97 14.49 9.94 2.37
N LEU A 98 14.49 8.82 3.07
CA LEU A 98 13.50 8.53 4.11
C LEU A 98 13.90 9.14 5.46
N SER A 99 12.89 9.55 6.24
CA SER A 99 13.04 10.04 7.61
C SER A 99 12.35 9.12 8.60
N PHE A 100 12.98 8.92 9.75
CA PHE A 100 12.54 8.02 10.81
C PHE A 100 12.40 8.77 12.13
N ALA A 101 11.47 8.33 12.96
CA ALA A 101 11.32 8.88 14.30
C ALA A 101 12.46 8.38 15.21
N ARG A 102 13.09 9.31 15.92
CA ARG A 102 14.14 9.10 16.92
C ARG A 102 13.69 9.66 18.26
N TYR A 103 14.15 9.06 19.35
CA TYR A 103 13.87 9.56 20.70
C TYR A 103 15.15 9.96 21.44
N SER A 104 15.06 11.01 22.26
CA SER A 104 16.04 11.38 23.29
C SER A 104 15.33 12.00 24.50
N ASP A 105 15.95 11.95 25.68
CA ASP A 105 15.39 12.60 26.87
C ASP A 105 15.32 14.13 26.77
N GLU A 106 16.17 14.75 25.95
CA GLU A 106 16.21 16.21 25.77
C GLU A 106 15.13 16.73 24.83
N LEU A 107 14.96 16.08 23.66
CA LEU A 107 14.06 16.56 22.61
C LEU A 107 12.75 15.77 22.50
N GLY A 108 12.61 14.66 23.23
CA GLY A 108 11.54 13.70 23.01
C GLY A 108 11.66 13.05 21.62
N TRP A 109 10.53 12.93 20.91
CA TRP A 109 10.49 12.41 19.55
C TRP A 109 10.85 13.48 18.51
N SER A 110 11.82 13.19 17.65
CA SER A 110 12.23 14.01 16.52
C SER A 110 12.32 13.18 15.23
N ALA A 111 12.40 13.84 14.08
CA ALA A 111 12.71 13.19 12.80
C ALA A 111 14.23 13.14 12.60
N SER A 112 14.72 12.05 12.01
CA SER A 112 16.11 11.82 11.62
C SER A 112 16.11 11.17 10.25
N ASP A 113 16.86 11.71 9.29
CA ASP A 113 17.02 11.13 7.95
C ASP A 113 18.21 10.17 7.85
N THR A 114 18.88 9.92 8.98
CA THR A 114 19.89 8.89 9.15
C THR A 114 19.44 7.83 10.16
N LEU A 115 19.89 6.60 9.93
CA LEU A 115 19.81 5.50 10.90
C LEU A 115 21.22 5.04 11.29
N ILE A 116 21.38 4.61 12.53
CA ILE A 116 22.66 4.16 13.11
C ILE A 116 22.73 2.64 13.22
N ASN A 117 23.83 2.05 12.72
CA ASN A 117 24.05 0.61 12.66
C ASN A 117 22.84 -0.11 12.06
N ALA A 118 22.28 0.48 10.99
CA ALA A 118 21.06 0.00 10.39
C ALA A 118 21.29 -1.33 9.68
N ASP A 119 20.29 -2.20 9.73
CA ASP A 119 20.29 -3.46 9.01
C ASP A 119 18.91 -3.71 8.42
N ILE A 120 18.88 -4.20 7.19
CA ILE A 120 17.67 -4.57 6.47
C ILE A 120 17.67 -6.08 6.24
N ASP A 121 16.73 -6.76 6.89
CA ASP A 121 16.48 -8.16 6.59
C ASP A 121 15.69 -8.26 5.29
N THR A 122 16.37 -8.63 4.22
CA THR A 122 15.82 -8.74 2.86
C THR A 122 14.73 -9.80 2.73
N LYS A 123 14.65 -10.75 3.66
CA LYS A 123 13.57 -11.75 3.69
C LYS A 123 12.33 -11.19 4.34
N THR A 124 12.51 -10.38 5.40
CA THR A 124 11.39 -9.89 6.20
C THR A 124 10.93 -8.48 5.84
N GLY A 125 11.70 -7.75 5.04
CA GLY A 125 11.52 -6.31 4.85
C GLY A 125 11.63 -5.53 6.16
N ARG A 126 12.28 -6.12 7.18
CA ARG A 126 12.42 -5.53 8.50
C ARG A 126 13.70 -4.70 8.55
N LEU A 127 13.52 -3.39 8.65
CA LEU A 127 14.59 -2.44 8.89
C LEU A 127 14.78 -2.30 10.39
N THR A 128 16.02 -2.29 10.84
CA THR A 128 16.37 -2.12 12.24
C THR A 128 17.45 -1.07 12.39
N GLU A 129 17.50 -0.48 13.58
CA GLU A 129 18.53 0.45 14.02
C GLU A 129 19.02 0.01 15.39
N PHE A 130 20.33 0.15 15.65
CA PHE A 130 20.89 0.00 16.98
C PHE A 130 21.88 1.11 17.29
N VAL A 131 21.40 2.16 17.97
CA VAL A 131 22.25 3.26 18.44
C VAL A 131 22.91 2.83 19.75
N LYS A 132 24.24 2.86 19.79
CA LYS A 132 24.98 2.70 21.05
C LYS A 132 25.36 4.06 21.60
N GLY A 133 25.07 4.33 22.88
CA GLY A 133 25.55 5.53 23.57
C GLY A 133 27.06 5.48 23.88
N ARG A 134 27.61 4.26 23.98
CA ARG A 134 29.05 3.98 24.08
C ARG A 134 29.38 2.60 23.55
N GLY A 135 30.66 2.29 23.33
CA GLY A 135 31.10 1.03 22.71
C GLY A 135 30.59 -0.26 23.36
N VAL A 136 30.26 -0.23 24.66
CA VAL A 136 29.65 -1.36 25.38
C VAL A 136 28.21 -1.64 24.94
N GLY A 137 27.46 -0.61 24.52
CA GLY A 137 26.07 -0.73 24.11
C GLY A 137 25.10 -1.01 25.25
N ASP A 138 25.34 -0.44 26.44
CA ASP A 138 24.48 -0.57 27.63
C ASP A 138 23.53 0.62 27.86
N CYS A 139 23.48 1.53 26.88
CA CYS A 139 22.55 2.64 26.72
C CYS A 139 22.45 2.99 25.24
N GLY A 140 21.38 3.69 24.84
CA GLY A 140 21.09 4.08 23.46
C GLY A 140 19.65 3.78 23.07
N SER A 141 19.44 3.43 21.80
CA SER A 141 18.12 3.06 21.29
C SER A 141 18.17 1.88 20.32
N ILE A 142 17.06 1.15 20.28
CA ILE A 142 16.78 0.12 19.26
C ILE A 142 15.47 0.51 18.59
N GLY A 143 15.51 0.67 17.28
CA GLY A 143 14.33 0.88 16.45
C GLY A 143 14.10 -0.31 15.54
N SER A 144 12.83 -0.68 15.32
CA SER A 144 12.47 -1.64 14.28
C SER A 144 11.27 -1.15 13.50
N TRP A 145 11.35 -1.29 12.18
CA TRP A 145 10.32 -0.94 11.23
C TRP A 145 10.10 -2.10 10.26
N VAL A 146 8.90 -2.17 9.69
CA VAL A 146 8.58 -3.11 8.61
C VAL A 146 8.14 -2.35 7.39
N TRP A 147 8.58 -2.81 6.23
CA TRP A 147 8.11 -2.31 4.95
C TRP A 147 6.60 -2.52 4.81
N THR A 148 5.90 -1.48 4.35
CA THR A 148 4.44 -1.48 4.18
C THR A 148 3.99 -1.61 2.72
N GLY A 149 4.93 -1.76 1.78
CA GLY A 149 4.65 -1.60 0.34
C GLY A 149 4.73 -0.15 -0.14
N TYR A 150 5.07 0.81 0.72
CA TYR A 150 5.31 2.20 0.35
C TYR A 150 6.31 2.88 1.27
N ASP A 151 6.18 2.70 2.58
CA ASP A 151 7.12 3.26 3.57
C ASP A 151 7.38 2.27 4.71
N PHE A 152 8.21 2.66 5.68
CA PHE A 152 8.56 1.86 6.85
C PHE A 152 7.71 2.26 8.06
N ALA A 153 6.89 1.32 8.54
CA ALA A 153 6.10 1.53 9.76
C ALA A 153 6.85 1.01 10.98
N MET A 154 7.03 1.88 11.98
CA MET A 154 7.67 1.50 13.25
C MET A 154 6.84 0.43 13.95
N THR A 155 7.51 -0.64 14.36
CA THR A 155 6.91 -1.76 15.09
C THR A 155 7.23 -1.70 16.58
N GLU A 156 8.46 -1.34 16.91
CA GLU A 156 8.94 -1.23 18.29
C GLU A 156 10.08 -0.20 18.34
N TYR A 157 10.14 0.53 19.45
CA TYR A 157 11.27 1.39 19.79
C TYR A 157 11.57 1.25 21.28
N ALA A 158 12.80 0.86 21.59
CA ALA A 158 13.31 0.75 22.94
C ALA A 158 14.40 1.81 23.16
N TYR A 159 14.47 2.35 24.39
CA TYR A 159 15.39 3.41 24.73
C TYR A 159 15.90 3.26 26.17
N GLU A 160 17.20 3.43 26.36
CA GLU A 160 17.86 3.52 27.66
C GLU A 160 18.84 4.70 27.64
N GLY A 161 18.49 5.81 28.29
CA GLY A 161 19.34 7.00 28.33
C GLY A 161 20.60 6.82 29.20
N GLU A 162 20.51 6.00 30.25
CA GLU A 162 21.55 5.88 31.27
C GLU A 162 22.44 4.63 31.08
N CYS A 163 23.75 4.84 30.95
CA CYS A 163 24.72 3.77 30.69
C CYS A 163 25.15 3.04 31.98
N GLN A 164 24.21 2.36 32.63
CA GLN A 164 24.39 1.68 33.93
C GLN A 164 24.52 0.15 33.79
N GLY A 165 24.94 -0.35 32.63
CA GLY A 165 25.15 -1.78 32.39
C GLY A 165 23.89 -2.58 32.07
N ARG A 166 22.75 -1.94 31.79
CA ARG A 166 21.53 -2.62 31.35
C ARG A 166 21.71 -3.12 29.92
N LEU A 167 21.55 -4.41 29.71
CA LEU A 167 21.67 -5.02 28.39
C LEU A 167 20.48 -4.62 27.48
N PRO A 168 20.68 -4.52 26.15
CA PRO A 168 19.68 -4.00 25.22
C PRO A 168 18.33 -4.72 25.23
N GLU A 169 18.32 -6.04 25.46
CA GLU A 169 17.09 -6.84 25.52
C GLU A 169 16.20 -6.51 26.73
N LYS A 170 16.70 -5.70 27.67
CA LYS A 170 15.98 -5.24 28.87
C LYS A 170 15.65 -3.75 28.84
N TRP A 171 16.02 -3.03 27.77
CA TRP A 171 15.72 -1.62 27.64
C TRP A 171 14.20 -1.39 27.60
N PRO A 172 13.68 -0.34 28.27
CA PRO A 172 12.27 0.02 28.20
C PRO A 172 11.80 0.22 26.75
N VAL A 173 10.72 -0.48 26.38
CA VAL A 173 10.02 -0.23 25.13
C VAL A 173 9.11 0.98 25.31
N ILE A 174 9.50 2.10 24.70
CA ILE A 174 8.79 3.39 24.80
C ILE A 174 7.75 3.57 23.69
N TYR A 175 7.86 2.78 22.62
CA TYR A 175 6.82 2.64 21.61
C TYR A 175 6.70 1.17 21.21
N LYS A 176 5.46 0.67 21.21
CA LYS A 176 5.14 -0.63 20.64
C LYS A 176 3.87 -0.47 19.82
N ARG A 177 3.94 -0.84 18.55
CA ARG A 177 2.75 -0.87 17.70
C ARG A 177 1.75 -1.84 18.31
N ALA A 178 0.56 -1.35 18.65
CA ALA A 178 -0.55 -2.21 19.07
C ALA A 178 -0.77 -3.29 18.02
N SER A 179 -0.95 -4.53 18.46
CA SER A 179 -0.94 -5.77 17.68
C SER A 179 -1.22 -5.54 16.19
N ALA A 180 -0.18 -5.67 15.36
CA ALA A 180 -0.40 -5.79 13.94
C ALA A 180 -1.31 -7.02 13.69
N PRO A 181 -2.23 -6.95 12.71
CA PRO A 181 -2.92 -8.15 12.23
C PRO A 181 -1.87 -9.22 11.91
N GLU A 182 -2.22 -10.49 12.10
CA GLU A 182 -1.31 -11.65 11.94
C GLU A 182 -0.52 -11.65 10.61
N SER A 183 -1.06 -10.98 9.59
CA SER A 183 -0.42 -10.72 8.29
C SER A 183 0.89 -9.92 8.32
N ALA A 184 1.29 -9.32 9.44
CA ALA A 184 2.55 -8.60 9.58
C ALA A 184 3.65 -9.38 10.34
N ARG A 185 3.38 -10.63 10.75
CA ARG A 185 4.35 -11.48 11.48
C ARG A 185 5.00 -12.55 10.61
N THR A 186 4.50 -12.76 9.40
CA THR A 186 5.14 -13.60 8.38
C THR A 186 5.42 -12.72 7.17
N PRO A 187 6.68 -12.50 6.82
CA PRO A 187 7.00 -11.93 5.51
C PRO A 187 6.46 -12.83 4.41
N ASP A 188 6.10 -12.21 3.29
CA ASP A 188 5.75 -12.93 2.08
C ASP A 188 6.92 -13.87 1.69
N PRO A 189 6.67 -15.16 1.42
CA PRO A 189 7.69 -16.01 0.83
C PRO A 189 8.07 -15.51 -0.56
N VAL A 190 9.39 -15.56 -0.85
CA VAL A 190 10.01 -15.21 -2.13
C VAL A 190 9.38 -16.00 -3.28
N LEU A 191 9.16 -15.32 -4.41
CA LEU A 191 8.65 -15.81 -5.71
C LEU A 191 9.59 -16.79 -6.44
N ASP A 192 10.26 -17.69 -5.72
CA ASP A 192 11.02 -18.81 -6.29
C ASP A 192 10.56 -20.14 -5.68
N ASN A 193 9.23 -20.34 -5.64
CA ASN A 193 8.71 -21.71 -5.59
C ASN A 193 8.13 -22.08 -6.95
N PRO A 194 8.78 -22.97 -7.73
CA PRO A 194 8.26 -23.45 -9.01
C PRO A 194 6.98 -24.29 -8.85
N ASP A 195 6.56 -24.60 -7.61
CA ASP A 195 5.31 -25.27 -7.31
C ASP A 195 4.21 -24.25 -6.95
N ALA A 196 3.70 -23.55 -7.97
CA ALA A 196 2.39 -22.90 -7.85
C ALA A 196 1.32 -23.96 -7.55
N PRO A 197 0.36 -23.74 -6.62
CA PRO A 197 -0.89 -24.45 -6.69
C PRO A 197 -1.73 -23.80 -7.80
N ALA A 198 -1.70 -24.43 -8.97
CA ALA A 198 -2.81 -24.36 -9.92
C ALA A 198 -4.10 -24.77 -9.20
N GLN A 199 -5.20 -24.03 -9.44
CA GLN A 199 -6.59 -24.35 -9.10
C GLN A 199 -6.80 -25.26 -7.86
N GLY A 200 -7.09 -24.65 -6.71
CA GLY A 200 -7.38 -25.37 -5.46
C GLY A 200 -6.78 -24.76 -4.20
N ALA A 201 -6.27 -23.53 -4.25
CA ALA A 201 -5.76 -22.83 -3.08
C ALA A 201 -6.88 -22.64 -2.03
N ASP A 202 -6.57 -22.97 -0.77
CA ASP A 202 -7.47 -22.72 0.35
C ASP A 202 -7.53 -21.22 0.65
N CYS A 203 -8.49 -20.54 0.03
CA CYS A 203 -8.72 -19.11 0.23
C CYS A 203 -9.36 -18.78 1.59
N SER A 204 -9.56 -19.76 2.48
CA SER A 204 -10.01 -19.51 3.86
C SER A 204 -8.89 -19.04 4.78
N VAL A 205 -7.64 -19.11 4.32
CA VAL A 205 -6.45 -18.69 5.07
C VAL A 205 -5.74 -17.56 4.33
N ALA A 206 -5.19 -16.59 5.06
CA ALA A 206 -4.40 -15.50 4.49
C ALA A 206 -3.29 -16.05 3.56
N PRO A 207 -3.10 -15.48 2.36
CA PRO A 207 -3.59 -14.18 1.88
C PRO A 207 -4.99 -14.18 1.23
N PHE A 208 -5.86 -15.16 1.51
CA PHE A 208 -7.26 -15.20 1.06
C PHE A 208 -7.43 -15.11 -0.47
N CYS A 209 -6.41 -15.50 -1.22
CA CYS A 209 -6.38 -15.40 -2.68
C CYS A 209 -6.62 -13.96 -3.20
N GLU A 210 -6.18 -12.94 -2.46
CA GLU A 210 -6.23 -11.54 -2.89
C GLU A 210 -5.00 -10.75 -2.43
N ASN A 211 -4.61 -9.76 -3.21
CA ASN A 211 -3.74 -8.69 -2.75
C ASN A 211 -4.66 -7.61 -2.18
N ARG A 212 -4.33 -7.01 -1.04
CA ARG A 212 -5.16 -5.96 -0.45
C ARG A 212 -4.36 -4.91 0.30
N ARG A 213 -4.89 -3.70 0.38
CA ARG A 213 -4.26 -2.55 1.03
C ARG A 213 -5.30 -1.59 1.60
N TYR A 214 -4.97 -0.93 2.70
CA TYR A 214 -5.79 0.16 3.23
C TYR A 214 -5.31 1.52 2.73
N PHE A 215 -6.24 2.37 2.31
CA PHE A 215 -6.05 3.78 2.05
C PHE A 215 -7.07 4.55 2.87
N LYS A 216 -6.66 5.02 4.06
CA LYS A 216 -7.54 5.67 5.03
C LYS A 216 -8.79 4.82 5.29
N ASP A 217 -9.95 5.25 4.81
CA ASP A 217 -11.23 4.61 5.10
C ASP A 217 -11.58 3.51 4.09
N PHE A 218 -10.73 3.27 3.09
CA PHE A 218 -10.95 2.24 2.07
C PHE A 218 -10.02 1.03 2.26
N LEU A 219 -10.60 -0.16 2.21
CA LEU A 219 -9.90 -1.41 1.93
C LEU A 219 -10.02 -1.72 0.45
N VAL A 220 -8.91 -1.69 -0.26
CA VAL A 220 -8.84 -2.09 -1.66
C VAL A 220 -8.23 -3.48 -1.79
N SER A 221 -8.77 -4.31 -2.68
CA SER A 221 -8.22 -5.63 -2.98
C SER A 221 -8.34 -5.99 -4.46
N CYS A 222 -7.43 -6.85 -4.93
CA CYS A 222 -7.46 -7.50 -6.24
C CYS A 222 -7.29 -9.01 -6.04
N ARG A 223 -8.23 -9.80 -6.57
CA ARG A 223 -8.20 -11.27 -6.47
C ARG A 223 -7.03 -11.86 -7.24
N GLN A 224 -6.70 -13.14 -7.05
CA GLN A 224 -5.70 -13.82 -7.87
C GLN A 224 -5.99 -13.66 -9.38
N PRO A 225 -4.95 -13.61 -10.23
CA PRO A 225 -5.10 -13.59 -11.67
C PRO A 225 -5.99 -14.72 -12.17
N ARG A 226 -6.89 -14.40 -13.10
CA ARG A 226 -7.57 -15.39 -13.94
C ARG A 226 -6.59 -15.96 -14.97
N ASP A 227 -7.03 -16.96 -15.71
CA ASP A 227 -6.23 -17.61 -16.77
C ASP A 227 -5.74 -16.61 -17.85
N ASP A 228 -6.47 -15.51 -18.06
CA ASP A 228 -6.11 -14.44 -19.00
C ASP A 228 -5.19 -13.36 -18.39
N GLY A 229 -4.74 -13.54 -17.15
CA GLY A 229 -3.91 -12.59 -16.41
C GLY A 229 -4.68 -11.42 -15.79
N SER A 230 -5.98 -11.29 -16.05
CA SER A 230 -6.81 -10.23 -15.50
C SER A 230 -7.19 -10.48 -14.04
N ARG A 231 -7.46 -9.41 -13.29
CA ARG A 231 -7.82 -9.47 -11.87
C ARG A 231 -9.09 -8.67 -11.60
N TYR A 232 -10.05 -9.27 -10.88
CA TYR A 232 -11.15 -8.52 -10.28
C TYR A 232 -10.59 -7.71 -9.11
N CYS A 233 -10.86 -6.40 -9.11
CA CYS A 233 -10.48 -5.51 -8.03
C CYS A 233 -11.69 -4.79 -7.44
N SER A 234 -11.61 -4.45 -6.16
CA SER A 234 -12.63 -3.66 -5.47
C SER A 234 -12.02 -2.78 -4.37
N ALA A 235 -12.46 -1.54 -4.28
CA ALA A 235 -12.24 -0.63 -3.16
C ALA A 235 -13.52 -0.53 -2.35
N ASN A 236 -13.44 -0.82 -1.05
CA ASN A 236 -14.59 -0.92 -0.16
C ASN A 236 -14.41 0.03 1.03
N THR A 237 -15.43 0.83 1.33
CA THR A 237 -15.58 1.60 2.57
C THR A 237 -16.93 1.25 3.21
N TYR A 238 -17.11 1.50 4.50
CA TYR A 238 -18.29 1.07 5.22
C TYR A 238 -18.69 2.00 6.36
N VAL A 239 -19.96 1.92 6.74
CA VAL A 239 -20.48 2.45 8.00
C VAL A 239 -20.40 1.32 9.02
N HIS A 240 -19.58 1.50 10.05
CA HIS A 240 -19.35 0.47 11.06
C HIS A 240 -20.59 0.26 11.92
N ASP A 241 -20.97 -1.00 12.11
CA ASP A 241 -21.99 -1.39 13.08
C ASP A 241 -21.35 -1.37 14.47
N THR A 242 -21.71 -0.39 15.30
CA THR A 242 -21.14 -0.25 16.64
C THR A 242 -21.59 -1.33 17.63
N GLU A 243 -22.63 -2.09 17.29
CA GLU A 243 -23.13 -3.22 18.09
C GLU A 243 -22.43 -4.54 17.72
N ALA A 244 -21.76 -4.61 16.56
CA ALA A 244 -21.00 -5.77 16.09
C ALA A 244 -19.51 -5.43 15.86
N PRO A 245 -18.56 -5.96 16.67
CA PRO A 245 -17.13 -5.62 16.62
C PRO A 245 -16.40 -5.78 15.28
N ALA A 246 -17.00 -6.48 14.31
CA ALA A 246 -16.49 -6.64 12.94
C ALA A 246 -17.58 -6.46 11.87
N GLY A 247 -18.75 -5.92 12.26
CA GLY A 247 -19.89 -5.70 11.38
C GLY A 247 -19.88 -4.33 10.71
N TYR A 248 -20.72 -4.20 9.69
CA TYR A 248 -21.04 -2.94 9.05
C TYR A 248 -22.54 -2.91 8.73
N ASP A 249 -23.16 -1.74 8.86
CA ASP A 249 -24.55 -1.54 8.45
C ASP A 249 -24.66 -1.36 6.94
N TYR A 250 -23.67 -0.67 6.38
CA TYR A 250 -23.61 -0.29 4.97
C TYR A 250 -22.20 -0.39 4.42
N GLN A 251 -22.06 -0.76 3.16
CA GLN A 251 -20.78 -0.77 2.44
C GLN A 251 -20.94 -0.11 1.08
N LEU A 252 -19.98 0.73 0.70
CA LEU A 252 -19.81 1.21 -0.66
C LEU A 252 -18.66 0.43 -1.29
N ARG A 253 -18.90 -0.11 -2.47
CA ARG A 253 -17.89 -0.79 -3.29
C ARG A 253 -17.72 -0.07 -4.61
N VAL A 254 -16.48 0.22 -4.96
CA VAL A 254 -16.10 0.58 -6.33
C VAL A 254 -15.25 -0.55 -6.89
N SER A 255 -15.72 -1.24 -7.92
CA SER A 255 -15.08 -2.45 -8.46
C SER A 255 -14.74 -2.35 -9.94
N ARG A 256 -13.81 -3.18 -10.38
CA ARG A 256 -13.42 -3.34 -11.77
C ARG A 256 -13.16 -4.82 -12.08
N GLU A 257 -13.69 -5.31 -13.21
CA GLU A 257 -13.58 -6.72 -13.58
C GLU A 257 -12.17 -7.12 -14.04
N ARG A 258 -11.51 -6.22 -14.78
CA ARG A 258 -10.17 -6.32 -15.37
C ARG A 258 -9.66 -4.91 -15.71
N ARG A 259 -8.36 -4.71 -15.98
CA ARG A 259 -7.74 -3.36 -16.10
C ARG A 259 -8.46 -2.42 -17.06
N ASP A 260 -8.87 -2.91 -18.23
CA ASP A 260 -9.57 -2.14 -19.28
C ASP A 260 -11.11 -2.08 -19.12
N ALA A 261 -11.68 -2.79 -18.14
CA ALA A 261 -13.11 -2.74 -17.87
C ALA A 261 -13.50 -1.41 -17.18
N PRO A 262 -14.74 -0.92 -17.43
CA PRO A 262 -15.22 0.25 -16.72
C PRO A 262 -15.38 -0.03 -15.22
N LEU A 263 -15.27 1.03 -14.42
CA LEU A 263 -15.60 0.95 -13.00
C LEU A 263 -17.10 0.72 -12.81
N ARG A 264 -17.43 -0.03 -11.78
CA ARG A 264 -18.80 -0.30 -11.30
C ARG A 264 -18.89 0.18 -9.87
N ILE A 265 -20.02 0.77 -9.49
CA ILE A 265 -20.31 1.13 -8.10
C ILE A 265 -21.44 0.23 -7.61
N SER A 266 -21.29 -0.31 -6.40
CA SER A 266 -22.40 -0.90 -5.68
C SER A 266 -22.49 -0.39 -4.24
N PHE A 267 -23.73 -0.27 -3.77
CA PHE A 267 -24.06 0.06 -2.39
C PHE A 267 -24.70 -1.17 -1.75
N ILE A 268 -24.22 -1.59 -0.60
CA ILE A 268 -24.67 -2.77 0.12
C ILE A 268 -25.32 -2.34 1.42
N ALA A 269 -26.55 -2.79 1.66
CA ALA A 269 -27.26 -2.58 2.92
C ALA A 269 -27.46 -3.92 3.64
N VAL A 270 -27.07 -4.03 4.91
CA VAL A 270 -27.15 -5.31 5.64
C VAL A 270 -28.52 -5.51 6.28
N PHE A 271 -29.01 -4.53 7.03
CA PHE A 271 -30.26 -4.64 7.79
C PHE A 271 -31.42 -3.87 7.14
N GLU A 272 -31.23 -2.57 6.87
CA GLU A 272 -32.28 -1.70 6.32
C GLU A 272 -32.23 -1.66 4.79
N MET A 273 -32.77 -2.69 4.14
CA MET A 273 -32.74 -2.86 2.67
C MET A 273 -33.60 -1.83 1.93
N MET A 274 -33.19 -1.46 0.71
CA MET A 274 -33.89 -0.50 -0.15
C MET A 274 -35.21 -1.10 -0.69
N ASP A 275 -36.29 -0.30 -0.70
CA ASP A 275 -37.47 -0.56 -1.52
C ASP A 275 -37.10 -0.28 -2.99
N ARG A 276 -36.79 -1.36 -3.71
CA ARG A 276 -36.37 -1.33 -5.12
C ARG A 276 -37.44 -0.81 -6.08
N SER A 277 -38.68 -0.63 -5.63
CA SER A 277 -39.74 0.01 -6.42
C SER A 277 -39.66 1.54 -6.39
N LYS A 278 -38.77 2.11 -5.58
CA LYS A 278 -38.59 3.55 -5.40
C LYS A 278 -37.27 4.03 -6.01
N PRO A 279 -37.23 5.30 -6.45
CA PRO A 279 -35.97 5.90 -6.87
C PRO A 279 -35.05 6.14 -5.66
N ILE A 280 -33.75 6.19 -5.91
CA ILE A 280 -32.74 6.60 -4.93
C ILE A 280 -32.02 7.87 -5.39
N THR A 281 -31.63 8.71 -4.45
CA THR A 281 -30.85 9.93 -4.72
C THR A 281 -29.45 9.76 -4.17
N ILE A 282 -28.44 10.15 -4.96
CA ILE A 282 -27.04 10.06 -4.60
C ILE A 282 -26.44 11.47 -4.69
N THR A 283 -25.86 11.92 -3.59
CA THR A 283 -25.17 13.21 -3.51
C THR A 283 -23.70 13.02 -3.14
N VAL A 284 -22.83 13.91 -3.60
CA VAL A 284 -21.43 14.01 -3.17
C VAL A 284 -21.23 15.41 -2.60
N ASP A 285 -20.76 15.53 -1.37
CA ASP A 285 -20.62 16.79 -0.63
C ASP A 285 -21.88 17.69 -0.69
N GLY A 286 -23.06 17.06 -0.66
CA GLY A 286 -24.36 17.73 -0.74
C GLY A 286 -24.82 18.11 -2.16
N GLU A 287 -23.97 18.01 -3.18
CA GLU A 287 -24.37 18.19 -4.58
C GLU A 287 -25.06 16.93 -5.11
N ARG A 288 -26.21 17.09 -5.76
CA ARG A 288 -26.96 15.96 -6.34
C ARG A 288 -26.35 15.52 -7.66
N ILE A 289 -25.59 14.43 -7.61
CA ILE A 289 -24.92 13.86 -8.78
C ILE A 289 -25.84 12.92 -9.57
N ALA A 290 -26.61 12.08 -8.89
CA ALA A 290 -27.47 11.10 -9.57
C ALA A 290 -28.82 10.86 -8.88
N VAL A 291 -29.81 10.50 -9.69
CA VAL A 291 -31.06 9.87 -9.24
C VAL A 291 -31.20 8.58 -10.05
N LEU A 292 -31.29 7.44 -9.38
CA LEU A 292 -31.51 6.15 -10.04
C LEU A 292 -32.98 5.77 -9.93
N GLN A 293 -33.57 5.44 -11.07
CA GLN A 293 -34.91 4.85 -11.16
C GLN A 293 -34.85 3.35 -10.84
N PRO A 294 -35.98 2.72 -10.45
CA PRO A 294 -36.04 1.28 -10.16
C PRO A 294 -35.39 0.36 -11.20
N ASN A 295 -35.54 0.69 -12.48
CA ASN A 295 -34.98 -0.08 -13.60
C ASN A 295 -33.48 0.17 -13.85
N GLU A 296 -32.87 1.11 -13.13
CA GLU A 296 -31.45 1.47 -13.22
C GLU A 296 -30.64 0.90 -12.03
N ILE A 297 -31.29 0.17 -11.12
CA ILE A 297 -30.69 -0.47 -9.95
C ILE A 297 -30.61 -1.97 -10.19
N GLU A 298 -29.39 -2.48 -10.30
CA GLU A 298 -29.11 -3.89 -10.58
C GLU A 298 -28.75 -4.63 -9.28
N THR A 299 -29.14 -5.90 -9.16
CA THR A 299 -28.79 -6.76 -8.01
C THR A 299 -28.33 -8.13 -8.49
N PRO A 300 -27.20 -8.21 -9.22
CA PRO A 300 -26.81 -9.41 -9.97
C PRO A 300 -26.40 -10.58 -9.07
N HIS A 301 -25.96 -10.31 -7.84
CA HIS A 301 -25.35 -11.32 -6.96
C HIS A 301 -26.12 -11.53 -5.65
N ALA A 302 -26.67 -10.45 -5.07
CA ALA A 302 -27.43 -10.51 -3.85
C ALA A 302 -28.51 -9.42 -3.85
N VAL A 303 -29.63 -9.68 -3.18
CA VAL A 303 -30.78 -8.75 -3.13
C VAL A 303 -30.46 -7.42 -2.44
N ASN A 304 -29.38 -7.41 -1.66
CA ASN A 304 -28.95 -6.29 -0.83
C ASN A 304 -27.67 -5.61 -1.34
N ASP A 305 -27.18 -6.01 -2.52
CA ASP A 305 -26.03 -5.42 -3.22
C ASP A 305 -26.52 -4.69 -4.47
N TYR A 306 -26.68 -3.37 -4.36
CA TYR A 306 -27.34 -2.49 -5.33
C TYR A 306 -26.30 -1.82 -6.23
N PHE A 307 -26.16 -2.34 -7.45
CA PHE A 307 -25.29 -1.77 -8.47
C PHE A 307 -25.97 -0.63 -9.23
N ILE A 308 -25.18 0.37 -9.57
CA ILE A 308 -25.58 1.44 -10.49
C ILE A 308 -25.47 0.90 -11.92
N GLY A 309 -26.61 0.64 -12.55
CA GLY A 309 -26.67 0.01 -13.88
C GLY A 309 -26.13 0.89 -15.01
N PRO A 310 -26.63 2.14 -15.18
CA PRO A 310 -26.16 3.02 -16.24
C PRO A 310 -24.70 3.43 -16.05
N GLN A 311 -23.83 3.01 -16.98
CA GLN A 311 -22.39 3.31 -16.93
C GLN A 311 -22.09 4.81 -16.93
N GLU A 312 -22.90 5.62 -17.63
CA GLU A 312 -22.75 7.08 -17.66
C GLU A 312 -22.90 7.69 -16.25
N LYS A 313 -23.91 7.25 -15.48
CA LYS A 313 -24.13 7.71 -14.10
C LYS A 313 -23.02 7.23 -13.18
N THR A 314 -22.54 6.00 -13.37
CA THR A 314 -21.37 5.47 -12.65
C THR A 314 -20.13 6.34 -12.90
N ASN A 315 -19.85 6.71 -14.15
CA ASN A 315 -18.71 7.56 -14.48
C ASN A 315 -18.85 8.96 -13.85
N GLN A 316 -20.03 9.58 -13.93
CA GLN A 316 -20.30 10.88 -13.30
C GLN A 316 -20.08 10.82 -11.78
N LEU A 317 -20.54 9.76 -11.13
CA LEU A 317 -20.32 9.55 -9.70
C LEU A 317 -18.85 9.35 -9.36
N VAL A 318 -18.12 8.49 -10.10
CA VAL A 318 -16.69 8.30 -9.86
C VAL A 318 -15.93 9.63 -9.95
N GLU A 319 -16.20 10.44 -10.98
CA GLU A 319 -15.55 11.74 -11.14
C GLU A 319 -15.86 12.69 -9.97
N ALA A 320 -17.13 12.81 -9.57
CA ALA A 320 -17.52 13.60 -8.41
C ALA A 320 -16.86 13.08 -7.12
N MET A 321 -16.87 11.77 -6.91
CA MET A 321 -16.32 11.13 -5.72
C MET A 321 -14.79 11.30 -5.61
N ARG A 322 -14.06 11.39 -6.72
CA ARG A 322 -12.60 11.63 -6.71
C ARG A 322 -12.24 13.01 -6.15
N ALA A 323 -13.11 14.00 -6.38
CA ALA A 323 -12.95 15.37 -5.91
C ALA A 323 -13.59 15.61 -4.54
N GLY A 324 -14.56 14.78 -4.16
CA GLY A 324 -15.35 14.96 -2.95
C GLY A 324 -14.82 14.27 -1.71
N SER A 325 -15.46 14.56 -0.57
CA SER A 325 -15.09 14.03 0.75
C SER A 325 -16.11 13.04 1.33
N GLU A 326 -17.38 13.16 0.94
CA GLU A 326 -18.48 12.32 1.41
C GLU A 326 -19.44 12.01 0.25
N ILE A 327 -19.91 10.76 0.19
CA ILE A 327 -21.04 10.36 -0.64
C ILE A 327 -22.20 9.95 0.24
N VAL A 328 -23.42 10.33 -0.16
CA VAL A 328 -24.63 10.04 0.58
C VAL A 328 -25.64 9.34 -0.32
N PHE A 329 -26.16 8.20 0.15
CA PHE A 329 -27.28 7.49 -0.46
C PHE A 329 -28.56 7.79 0.31
N ALA A 330 -29.54 8.42 -0.34
CA ALA A 330 -30.87 8.65 0.20
C ALA A 330 -31.89 7.75 -0.50
N TYR A 331 -32.58 6.92 0.28
CA TYR A 331 -33.53 5.93 -0.23
C TYR A 331 -34.65 5.64 0.78
N ARG A 332 -35.71 5.00 0.30
CA ARG A 332 -36.78 4.48 1.14
C ARG A 332 -36.57 2.98 1.39
N SER A 333 -36.62 2.52 2.63
CA SER A 333 -36.50 1.10 2.96
C SER A 333 -37.76 0.31 2.60
N GLU A 334 -37.64 -1.02 2.54
CA GLU A 334 -38.78 -1.92 2.35
C GLU A 334 -39.85 -1.80 3.45
N TYR A 335 -39.47 -1.32 4.64
CA TYR A 335 -40.37 -1.02 5.76
C TYR A 335 -40.97 0.40 5.69
N GLY A 336 -40.66 1.15 4.63
CA GLY A 336 -41.21 2.48 4.38
C GLY A 336 -40.55 3.60 5.18
N GLN A 337 -39.35 3.39 5.72
CA GLN A 337 -38.55 4.45 6.36
C GLN A 337 -37.72 5.17 5.31
N ASP A 338 -37.54 6.49 5.46
CA ASP A 338 -36.62 7.24 4.60
C ASP A 338 -35.26 7.33 5.30
N LEU A 339 -34.22 6.83 4.63
CA LEU A 339 -32.86 6.69 5.14
C LEU A 339 -31.90 7.57 4.35
N THR A 340 -30.84 8.02 5.03
CA THR A 340 -29.75 8.80 4.45
C THR A 340 -28.45 8.26 5.01
N VAL A 341 -27.62 7.70 4.13
CA VAL A 341 -26.42 6.95 4.52
C VAL A 341 -25.17 7.67 4.00
N PRO A 342 -24.44 8.38 4.87
CA PRO A 342 -23.15 8.97 4.51
C PRO A 342 -22.03 7.94 4.56
N LEU A 343 -21.15 7.96 3.55
CA LEU A 343 -19.89 7.21 3.54
C LEU A 343 -18.73 8.14 3.19
N SER A 344 -17.62 7.96 3.91
CA SER A 344 -16.38 8.69 3.65
C SER A 344 -15.80 8.34 2.28
N LEU A 345 -15.31 9.35 1.57
CA LEU A 345 -14.52 9.22 0.33
C LEU A 345 -13.01 9.36 0.57
N SER A 346 -12.61 9.52 1.84
CA SER A 346 -11.21 9.68 2.24
C SER A 346 -10.40 8.43 1.88
N GLY A 347 -9.54 8.56 0.87
CA GLY A 347 -8.70 7.45 0.37
C GLY A 347 -9.22 6.77 -0.91
N LEU A 348 -10.36 7.20 -1.45
CA LEU A 348 -10.91 6.64 -2.68
C LEU A 348 -9.94 6.79 -3.86
N THR A 349 -9.44 8.00 -4.12
CA THR A 349 -8.58 8.26 -5.30
C THR A 349 -7.33 7.40 -5.31
N ALA A 350 -6.68 7.23 -4.15
CA ALA A 350 -5.53 6.34 -3.98
C ALA A 350 -5.91 4.86 -4.17
N SER A 351 -7.08 4.46 -3.67
CA SER A 351 -7.61 3.10 -3.89
C SER A 351 -7.85 2.81 -5.37
N LEU A 352 -8.44 3.74 -6.11
CA LEU A 352 -8.71 3.58 -7.54
C LEU A 352 -7.43 3.51 -8.37
N LEU A 353 -6.40 4.26 -7.99
CA LEU A 353 -5.07 4.19 -8.60
C LEU A 353 -4.44 2.81 -8.36
N TRP A 354 -4.44 2.35 -7.10
CA TRP A 354 -3.93 1.03 -6.74
C TRP A 354 -4.67 -0.10 -7.46
N MET A 355 -6.01 -0.01 -7.61
CA MET A 355 -6.78 -0.98 -8.41
C MET A 355 -6.29 -1.02 -9.85
N GLN A 356 -6.03 0.13 -10.46
CA GLN A 356 -5.59 0.19 -11.85
C GLN A 356 -4.21 -0.45 -12.04
N GLU A 357 -3.28 -0.20 -11.12
CA GLU A 357 -1.95 -0.84 -11.09
C GLU A 357 -2.08 -2.37 -10.94
N ASN A 358 -2.98 -2.82 -10.06
CA ASN A 358 -3.08 -4.23 -9.66
C ASN A 358 -4.13 -5.05 -10.43
N ALA A 359 -4.84 -4.50 -11.41
CA ALA A 359 -5.92 -5.19 -12.13
C ALA A 359 -5.46 -6.22 -13.19
N GLY A 360 -4.15 -6.43 -13.33
CA GLY A 360 -3.59 -7.34 -14.34
C GLY A 360 -3.58 -6.71 -15.74
N ASN A 361 -3.21 -7.50 -16.76
CA ASN A 361 -3.20 -7.08 -18.17
C ASN A 361 -4.60 -7.11 -18.79
#